data_AF-A0A8S3XBQ6-F1
#
_entry.id   AF-A0A8S3XBQ6-F1
#
_cell.length_a   1.000
_cell.length_b   1.000
_cell.length_c   1.000
_cell.angle_alpha   90.00
_cell.angle_beta   90.00
_cell.angle_gamma   90.00
#
_symmetry.space_group_name_H-M   'P 1'
#
loop_
_entity.id
_entity.type
_entity.pdbx_description
1 polymer ?
#
loop_
_entity_poly.entity_id
_entity_poly.type
_entity_poly.pdbx_seq_one_letter_code
_entity_poly.pdbx_strand_id
1 'polypeptide(L)'
;MIDGQNRPGRPRKLFGDSSERTKRRKTEEIRSIVEEDVIVHAAQIELRKSGKRNASYILKEITSTSPTRATKYKKAFSETRKDETCPLTPLQALAMFVEADLTSRQYEIIRYTN
;
A
#
# COMPACT_ATOMS: atom_id res chain seq x y z
N MET A 1 40.73 -15.56 -22.61
CA MET A 1 40.40 -14.83 -21.37
C MET A 1 39.34 -15.64 -20.63
N ILE A 2 39.53 -15.81 -19.33
CA ILE A 2 39.06 -16.93 -18.51
C ILE A 2 37.54 -16.95 -18.32
N ASP A 3 36.98 -18.15 -18.44
CA ASP A 3 35.58 -18.53 -18.22
C ASP A 3 34.95 -17.95 -16.95
N GLY A 4 33.69 -17.56 -17.06
CA GLY A 4 32.82 -17.19 -15.95
C GLY A 4 32.68 -18.33 -14.95
N GLN A 5 33.53 -18.30 -13.93
CA GLN A 5 33.57 -19.27 -12.83
C GLN A 5 32.20 -19.40 -12.15
N ASN A 6 31.51 -20.52 -12.40
CA ASN A 6 30.37 -20.98 -11.62
C ASN A 6 30.85 -21.37 -10.21
N ARG A 7 30.92 -20.39 -9.31
CA ARG A 7 31.30 -20.62 -7.91
C ARG A 7 30.15 -21.38 -7.21
N PRO A 8 30.41 -22.52 -6.53
CA PRO A 8 29.37 -23.25 -5.82
C PRO A 8 28.85 -22.39 -4.67
N GLY A 9 27.61 -21.93 -4.80
CA GLY A 9 26.97 -21.05 -3.83
C GLY A 9 25.45 -21.19 -3.90
N ARG A 10 24.77 -20.70 -2.86
CA ARG A 10 23.30 -20.70 -2.83
C ARG A 10 22.75 -19.97 -4.08
N PRO A 11 21.83 -20.59 -4.85
CA PRO A 11 21.26 -19.95 -6.02
C PRO A 11 20.63 -18.61 -5.64
N ARG A 12 20.96 -17.57 -6.42
CA ARG A 12 20.45 -16.21 -6.18
C ARG A 12 18.98 -16.17 -6.61
N LYS A 13 18.09 -15.81 -5.67
CA LYS A 13 16.70 -15.52 -5.98
C LYS A 13 16.57 -14.27 -6.86
N LEU A 14 15.56 -14.25 -7.73
CA LEU A 14 15.16 -13.06 -8.46
C LEU A 14 14.77 -11.92 -7.49
N PHE A 15 14.77 -10.68 -7.98
CA PHE A 15 14.46 -9.52 -7.15
C PHE A 15 13.03 -9.59 -6.58
N GLY A 16 12.04 -9.95 -7.40
CA GLY A 16 10.63 -10.08 -7.01
C GLY A 16 10.41 -11.07 -5.87
N ASP A 17 11.07 -12.22 -5.93
CA ASP A 17 10.91 -13.35 -4.98
C ASP A 17 11.76 -13.22 -3.71
N SER A 18 12.52 -12.13 -3.59
CA SER A 18 13.37 -11.85 -2.43
C SER A 18 12.56 -11.22 -1.30
N SER A 19 12.96 -11.48 -0.06
CA SER A 19 12.40 -10.76 1.10
C SER A 19 12.76 -9.28 1.07
N GLU A 20 11.97 -8.44 1.74
CA GLU A 20 12.21 -6.99 1.82
C GLU A 20 13.60 -6.65 2.38
N ARG A 21 14.08 -7.39 3.39
CA ARG A 21 15.46 -7.26 3.90
C ARG A 21 16.49 -7.47 2.80
N THR A 22 16.29 -8.49 1.96
CA THR A 22 17.22 -8.82 0.87
C THR A 22 17.15 -7.79 -0.25
N LYS A 23 15.95 -7.31 -0.60
CA LYS A 23 15.76 -6.24 -1.61
C LYS A 23 16.48 -4.96 -1.18
N ARG A 24 16.35 -4.54 0.08
CA ARG A 24 17.07 -3.38 0.63
C ARG A 24 18.59 -3.50 0.49
N ARG A 25 19.15 -4.67 0.79
CA ARG A 25 20.58 -4.92 0.59
C ARG A 25 20.97 -4.90 -0.89
N LYS A 26 20.15 -5.48 -1.77
CA LYS A 26 20.39 -5.48 -3.22
C LYS A 26 20.37 -4.07 -3.83
N THR A 27 19.58 -3.14 -3.27
CA THR A 27 19.49 -1.75 -3.74
C THR A 27 20.40 -0.78 -2.98
N GLU A 28 21.22 -1.26 -2.04
CA GLU A 28 22.11 -0.42 -1.23
C GLU A 28 23.13 0.34 -2.08
N GLU A 29 23.80 -0.37 -2.99
CA GLU A 29 24.80 0.21 -3.89
C GLU A 29 24.24 1.39 -4.71
N ILE A 30 23.06 1.21 -5.31
CA ILE A 30 22.41 2.26 -6.10
C ILE A 30 22.04 3.46 -5.23
N ARG A 31 21.54 3.23 -4.01
CA ARG A 31 21.15 4.30 -3.08
C ARG A 31 22.34 5.04 -2.47
N SER A 32 23.52 4.43 -2.41
CA SER A 32 24.74 5.08 -1.91
C SER A 32 25.44 5.92 -2.99
N ILE A 33 25.33 5.52 -4.26
CA ILE A 33 26.07 6.14 -5.36
C ILE A 33 25.24 7.25 -6.03
N VAL A 34 23.93 7.01 -6.20
CA VAL A 34 23.07 7.86 -7.01
C VAL A 34 22.26 8.81 -6.12
N GLU A 35 22.13 10.05 -6.57
CA GLU A 35 21.30 11.06 -5.92
C GLU A 35 19.81 10.67 -5.92
N GLU A 36 19.10 11.04 -4.86
CA GLU A 36 17.68 10.72 -4.67
C GLU A 36 16.81 11.18 -5.84
N ASP A 37 17.00 12.41 -6.32
CA ASP A 37 16.21 13.00 -7.40
C ASP A 37 16.34 12.20 -8.71
N VAL A 38 17.54 11.69 -9.01
CA VAL A 38 17.79 10.85 -10.19
C VAL A 38 17.06 9.51 -10.05
N ILE A 39 17.09 8.91 -8.86
CA ILE A 39 16.38 7.65 -8.58
C ILE A 39 14.87 7.84 -8.74
N VAL A 40 14.33 8.94 -8.18
CA VAL A 40 12.90 9.27 -8.27
C VAL A 40 12.48 9.48 -9.73
N HIS A 41 13.26 10.25 -10.51
CA HIS A 41 12.96 10.48 -11.92
C HIS A 41 13.03 9.19 -12.74
N ALA A 42 14.06 8.35 -12.52
CA ALA A 42 14.18 7.05 -13.18
C ALA A 42 12.97 6.15 -12.88
N ALA A 43 12.53 6.09 -11.62
CA ALA A 43 11.33 5.36 -11.23
C ALA A 43 10.06 5.90 -11.93
N GLN A 44 9.91 7.22 -12.06
CA GLN A 44 8.79 7.82 -12.78
C GLN A 44 8.74 7.40 -14.26
N ILE A 45 9.90 7.32 -14.93
CA ILE A 45 10.00 6.91 -16.34
C ILE A 45 9.66 5.43 -16.51
N GLU A 46 10.19 4.56 -15.66
CA GLU A 46 9.88 3.12 -15.71
C GLU A 46 8.41 2.83 -15.41
N LEU A 47 7.78 3.59 -14.51
CA LEU A 47 6.32 3.51 -14.28
C LEU A 47 5.51 3.93 -15.50
N ARG A 48 5.97 4.93 -16.27
CA ARG A 48 5.31 5.32 -17.53
C ARG A 48 5.49 4.25 -18.60
N LYS A 49 6.70 3.72 -18.74
CA LYS A 49 7.05 2.67 -19.70
C LYS A 49 6.25 1.39 -19.47
N SER A 50 6.02 1.03 -18.21
CA SER A 50 5.17 -0.11 -17.82
C SER A 50 3.67 0.16 -17.91
N GLY A 51 3.25 1.32 -18.42
CA GLY A 51 1.84 1.70 -18.59
C GLY A 51 1.15 2.22 -17.32
N LYS A 52 1.84 2.26 -16.17
CA LYS A 52 1.32 2.70 -14.88
C LYS A 52 1.35 4.24 -14.75
N ARG A 53 0.64 4.93 -15.65
CA ARG A 53 0.63 6.40 -15.75
C ARG A 53 0.19 7.08 -14.45
N ASN A 54 -0.86 6.59 -13.80
CA ASN A 54 -1.35 7.14 -12.53
C ASN A 54 -0.31 7.03 -11.41
N ALA A 55 0.41 5.90 -11.33
CA ALA A 55 1.47 5.72 -10.34
C ALA A 55 2.64 6.69 -10.57
N SER A 56 3.04 6.90 -11.83
CA SER A 56 4.06 7.91 -12.18
C SER A 56 3.62 9.32 -11.81
N TYR A 57 2.35 9.66 -12.07
CA TYR A 57 1.78 10.96 -11.73
C TYR A 57 1.77 11.19 -10.21
N ILE A 58 1.26 10.23 -9.44
CA ILE A 58 1.24 10.29 -7.97
C ILE A 58 2.66 10.41 -7.42
N LEU A 59 3.61 9.63 -7.95
CA LEU A 59 5.01 9.70 -7.52
C LEU A 59 5.58 11.11 -7.73
N LYS A 60 5.40 11.71 -8.91
CA LYS A 60 5.81 13.09 -9.19
C LYS A 60 5.17 14.10 -8.23
N GLU A 61 3.89 13.90 -7.95
CA GLU A 61 3.12 14.81 -7.14
C GLU A 61 3.55 14.83 -5.66
N ILE A 62 3.83 13.64 -5.11
CA ILE A 62 4.29 13.51 -3.71
C ILE A 62 5.75 13.89 -3.53
N THR A 63 6.61 13.72 -4.55
CA THR A 63 8.04 14.04 -4.45
C THR A 63 8.34 15.49 -4.84
N SER A 64 7.75 16.01 -5.92
CA SER A 64 8.20 17.26 -6.55
C SER A 64 7.23 18.43 -6.41
N THR A 65 5.94 18.19 -6.15
CA THR A 65 4.93 19.27 -6.11
C THR A 65 4.62 19.74 -4.70
N SER A 66 4.36 18.83 -3.76
CA SER A 66 4.18 19.22 -2.35
C SER A 66 4.30 18.01 -1.41
N PRO A 67 5.11 18.10 -0.34
CA PRO A 67 5.24 17.03 0.64
C PRO A 67 3.92 16.77 1.41
N THR A 68 3.00 17.74 1.42
CA THR A 68 1.70 17.62 2.09
C THR A 68 0.68 16.81 1.30
N ARG A 69 0.91 16.54 0.00
CA ARG A 69 -0.02 15.75 -0.81
C ARG A 69 -0.01 14.27 -0.42
N ALA A 70 1.15 13.75 0.00
CA ALA A 70 1.27 12.39 0.51
C ALA A 70 0.35 12.14 1.72
N THR A 71 0.28 13.10 2.66
CA THR A 71 -0.57 12.97 3.85
C THR A 71 -2.06 13.05 3.49
N LYS A 72 -2.43 13.90 2.53
CA LYS A 72 -3.80 13.97 2.00
C LYS A 72 -4.24 12.64 1.38
N TYR A 73 -3.38 12.04 0.55
CA TYR A 73 -3.66 10.71 -0.04
C TYR A 73 -3.81 9.62 1.00
N LYS A 74 -2.92 9.59 2.00
CA LYS A 74 -3.02 8.64 3.11
C LYS A 74 -4.33 8.81 3.89
N LYS A 75 -4.75 10.06 4.16
CA LYS A 75 -5.98 10.37 4.89
C LYS A 75 -7.21 9.96 4.10
N ALA A 76 -7.31 10.40 2.84
CA ALA A 76 -8.43 10.05 1.95
C ALA A 76 -8.58 8.53 1.81
N PHE A 77 -7.48 7.80 1.59
CA PHE A 77 -7.51 6.33 1.50
C PHE A 77 -7.94 5.65 2.81
N SER A 78 -7.60 6.24 3.95
CA SER A 78 -8.03 5.73 5.27
C SER A 78 -9.50 6.01 5.53
N GLU A 79 -10.01 7.15 5.07
CA GLU A 79 -11.41 7.56 5.20
C GLU A 79 -12.31 6.69 4.31
N THR A 80 -11.92 6.42 3.07
CA THR A 80 -12.66 5.49 2.19
C THR A 80 -12.75 4.07 2.74
N ARG A 81 -11.84 3.69 3.64
CA ARG A 81 -11.87 2.39 4.34
C ARG A 81 -12.74 2.39 5.60
N LYS A 82 -13.13 3.55 6.11
CA LYS A 82 -14.00 3.67 7.29
C LYS A 82 -15.48 3.54 6.94
N ASP A 83 -15.83 3.70 5.67
CA ASP A 83 -17.22 3.65 5.21
C ASP A 83 -17.83 2.24 5.19
N GLU A 84 -17.09 1.18 5.53
CA GLU A 84 -17.64 -0.18 5.47
C GLU A 84 -18.42 -0.62 6.72
N THR A 85 -18.21 -0.01 7.89
CA THR A 85 -19.06 -0.26 9.07
C THR A 85 -18.97 0.93 10.02
N CYS A 86 -19.93 1.86 9.97
CA CYS A 86 -20.17 2.73 11.11
C CYS A 86 -20.97 1.89 12.13
N PRO A 87 -20.35 1.41 13.24
CA PRO A 87 -21.11 0.72 14.26
C PRO A 87 -22.20 1.66 14.78
N LEU A 88 -23.45 1.19 14.77
CA LEU A 88 -24.57 1.94 15.34
C LEU A 88 -24.23 2.36 16.77
N THR A 89 -24.48 3.62 17.12
CA THR A 89 -24.42 4.03 18.53
C THR A 89 -25.42 3.20 19.35
N PRO A 90 -25.20 2.98 20.66
CA PRO A 90 -26.13 2.18 21.48
C PRO A 90 -27.58 2.66 21.38
N LEU A 91 -27.79 3.97 21.28
CA LEU A 91 -29.11 4.57 21.12
C LEU A 91 -29.72 4.30 19.74
N GLN A 92 -28.94 4.39 18.66
CA GLN A 92 -29.41 4.06 17.32
C GLN A 92 -29.70 2.57 17.17
N ALA A 93 -28.89 1.72 17.79
CA ALA A 93 -29.14 0.27 17.84
C ALA A 93 -30.42 -0.05 18.61
N LEU A 94 -30.67 0.64 19.72
CA LEU A 94 -31.90 0.51 20.48
C LEU A 94 -33.13 1.03 19.70
N ALA A 95 -33.00 2.18 19.04
CA ALA A 95 -34.07 2.72 18.18
C ALA A 95 -34.40 1.74 17.05
N MET A 96 -33.39 1.24 16.33
CA MET A 96 -33.57 0.19 15.32
C MET A 96 -34.22 -1.06 15.88
N PHE A 97 -33.80 -1.52 17.07
CA PHE A 97 -34.35 -2.69 17.74
C PHE A 97 -35.86 -2.55 18.01
N VAL A 98 -36.28 -1.39 18.49
CA VAL A 98 -37.69 -1.09 18.81
C VAL A 98 -38.51 -0.81 17.55
N GLU A 99 -37.99 -0.01 16.62
CA GLU A 99 -38.70 0.37 15.38
C GLU A 99 -38.89 -0.82 14.42
N ALA A 100 -37.93 -1.73 14.36
CA ALA A 100 -38.01 -2.94 13.54
C ALA A 100 -38.65 -4.14 14.28
N ASP A 101 -39.15 -3.93 15.50
CA ASP A 101 -39.80 -4.94 16.36
C ASP A 101 -39.01 -6.26 16.43
N LEU A 102 -37.70 -6.14 16.66
CA LEU A 102 -36.81 -7.29 16.67
C LEU A 102 -36.88 -8.02 18.00
N THR A 103 -36.87 -9.35 17.94
CA THR A 103 -36.55 -10.16 19.13
C THR A 103 -35.07 -10.07 19.47
N SER A 104 -34.70 -10.26 20.74
CA SER A 104 -33.30 -10.26 21.19
C SER A 104 -32.43 -11.22 20.36
N ARG A 105 -32.98 -12.38 19.98
CA ARG A 105 -32.29 -13.38 19.15
C ARG A 105 -32.03 -12.88 17.73
N GLN A 106 -32.99 -12.20 17.09
CA GLN A 106 -32.81 -11.64 15.74
C GLN A 106 -31.76 -10.53 15.74
N TYR A 107 -31.80 -9.65 16.75
CA TYR A 107 -30.82 -8.59 16.92
C TYR A 107 -29.40 -9.14 17.10
N GLU A 108 -29.22 -10.17 17.94
CA GLU A 108 -27.93 -10.83 18.11
C GLU A 108 -27.41 -11.42 16.80
N ILE A 109 -28.26 -12.13 16.04
CA ILE A 109 -27.87 -12.68 14.72
C ILE A 109 -27.39 -11.55 13.80
N ILE A 110 -28.18 -10.48 13.64
CA ILE A 110 -27.84 -9.33 12.78
C ILE A 110 -26.53 -8.67 13.22
N ARG A 111 -26.31 -8.56 14.55
CA ARG A 111 -25.13 -7.93 15.14
C ARG A 111 -23.84 -8.74 14.95
N TYR A 112 -23.93 -10.07 14.90
CA TYR A 112 -22.75 -10.93 14.72
C TYR A 112 -22.49 -11.29 13.25
N THR A 113 -23.43 -11.01 12.34
CA THR A 113 -23.27 -11.23 10.89
C THR A 113 -22.71 -10.03 10.12
N ASN A 114 -22.76 -8.83 10.70
CA ASN A 114 -22.18 -7.59 10.14
C ASN A 114 -20.91 -7.20 10.90
#